data_AF-A0A2A4TZL5-F1
#
_entry.id   AF-A0A2A4TZL5-F1
#
_cell.length_a   1.000
_cell.length_b   1.000
_cell.length_c   1.000
_cell.angle_alpha   90.00
_cell.angle_beta   90.00
_cell.angle_gamma   90.00
#
_symmetry.space_group_name_H-M   'P 1'
#
loop_
_entity.id
_entity.type
_entity.pdbx_description
1 polymer ?
#
loop_
_entity_poly.entity_id
_entity_poly.type
_entity_poly.pdbx_seq_one_letter_code
_entity_poly.pdbx_strand_id
1 'polypeptide(L)'
;MSSFNLSEAKAMVFHQAVLGLTRNNSELIPHTLIELNKLRERKPERADLWDRWSALLDSPFEKMSKIILADTPDGGLLRANSPFMDALSKTERNLIWQHIGFLQFVRYYLDAVDDLALELPEQAAITGFSMDELAVLKTQVPADIRPERLDGLKQVVALQKMLFGLNVDQKIRRNWLRHESETLEGVPLRLMMDGKAVYVLESLTGAAQLTVRPEDMPRMGT
;
A
#
# COMPACT_ATOMS: atom_id res chain seq x y z
N MET A 1 10.99 -28.21 -0.24
CA MET A 1 10.77 -26.77 -0.47
C MET A 1 9.58 -26.35 0.37
N SER A 2 9.76 -25.53 1.41
CA SER A 2 8.65 -25.12 2.26
C SER A 2 7.73 -24.20 1.46
N SER A 3 6.50 -24.64 1.20
CA SER A 3 5.44 -23.77 0.73
C SER A 3 5.29 -22.62 1.73
N PHE A 4 5.61 -21.40 1.29
CA PHE A 4 5.32 -20.19 2.04
C PHE A 4 3.80 -20.09 2.19
N ASN A 5 3.24 -20.66 3.26
CA ASN A 5 1.85 -20.43 3.61
C ASN A 5 1.76 -19.00 4.14
N LEU A 6 1.21 -18.11 3.32
CA LEU A 6 0.88 -16.75 3.74
C LEU A 6 -0.08 -16.84 4.93
N SER A 7 0.08 -15.96 5.92
CA SER A 7 -0.97 -15.79 6.93
C SER A 7 -2.27 -15.38 6.24
N GLU A 8 -3.42 -15.69 6.83
CA GLU A 8 -4.72 -15.40 6.21
C GLU A 8 -4.87 -13.93 5.80
N ALA A 9 -4.42 -13.00 6.65
CA ALA A 9 -4.40 -11.58 6.32
C ALA A 9 -3.54 -11.26 5.07
N LYS A 10 -2.38 -11.92 4.91
CA LYS A 10 -1.53 -11.78 3.73
C LYS A 10 -2.15 -12.45 2.50
N ALA A 11 -2.80 -13.59 2.66
CA ALA A 11 -3.50 -14.29 1.60
C ALA A 11 -4.69 -13.47 1.08
N MET A 12 -5.46 -12.83 1.95
CA MET A 12 -6.53 -11.91 1.58
C MET A 12 -6.01 -10.75 0.74
N VAL A 13 -4.98 -10.04 1.22
CA VAL A 13 -4.37 -8.91 0.51
C VAL A 13 -3.80 -9.34 -0.85
N PHE A 14 -3.18 -10.52 -0.92
CA PHE A 14 -2.71 -11.08 -2.17
C PHE A 14 -3.85 -11.29 -3.18
N HIS A 15 -4.95 -11.90 -2.76
CA HIS A 15 -6.09 -12.15 -3.66
C HIS A 15 -6.82 -10.87 -4.07
N GLN A 16 -6.89 -9.86 -3.19
CA GLN A 16 -7.40 -8.54 -3.55
C GLN A 16 -6.58 -7.93 -4.69
N ALA A 17 -5.25 -8.00 -4.60
CA ALA A 17 -4.34 -7.49 -5.63
C ALA A 17 -4.43 -8.31 -6.93
N VAL A 18 -4.40 -9.65 -6.85
CA VAL A 18 -4.53 -10.53 -8.01
C VAL A 18 -5.83 -10.25 -8.76
N LEU A 19 -6.96 -10.24 -8.06
CA LEU A 19 -8.27 -10.00 -8.69
C LEU A 19 -8.36 -8.59 -9.27
N GLY A 20 -7.78 -7.59 -8.60
CA GLY A 20 -7.65 -6.23 -9.15
C GLY A 20 -6.92 -6.22 -10.51
N LEU A 21 -5.87 -7.03 -10.66
CA LEU A 21 -5.14 -7.18 -11.92
C LEU A 21 -5.94 -8.00 -12.95
N THR A 22 -6.54 -9.13 -12.56
CA THR A 22 -7.35 -9.98 -13.44
C THR A 22 -8.49 -9.18 -14.08
N ARG A 23 -9.09 -8.24 -13.36
CA ARG A 23 -10.16 -7.39 -13.89
C ARG A 23 -9.76 -6.64 -15.16
N ASN A 24 -8.46 -6.29 -15.26
CA ASN A 24 -7.91 -5.52 -16.36
C ASN A 24 -7.04 -6.38 -17.31
N ASN A 25 -6.89 -7.68 -17.03
CA ASN A 25 -6.09 -8.61 -17.82
C ASN A 25 -6.80 -9.97 -17.96
N SER A 26 -7.33 -10.23 -19.16
CA SER A 26 -8.12 -11.42 -19.48
C SER A 26 -7.32 -12.73 -19.54
N GLU A 27 -5.99 -12.69 -19.64
CA GLU A 27 -5.17 -13.89 -19.86
C GLU A 27 -4.83 -14.67 -18.58
N LEU A 28 -4.99 -14.04 -17.41
CA LEU A 28 -4.63 -14.65 -16.14
C LEU A 28 -5.56 -15.83 -15.77
N ILE A 29 -6.84 -15.77 -16.12
CA ILE A 29 -7.79 -16.87 -15.86
C ILE A 29 -7.40 -18.13 -16.68
N PRO A 30 -7.21 -18.06 -18.01
CA PRO A 30 -6.72 -19.19 -18.80
C PRO A 30 -5.42 -19.82 -18.28
N HIS A 31 -4.42 -19.01 -17.89
CA HIS A 31 -3.18 -19.53 -17.31
C HIS A 31 -3.42 -20.23 -15.97
N THR A 32 -4.32 -19.70 -15.15
CA THR A 32 -4.68 -20.30 -13.86
C THR A 32 -5.37 -21.64 -14.04
N LEU A 33 -6.21 -21.81 -15.06
CA LEU A 33 -6.82 -23.10 -15.40
C LEU A 33 -5.77 -24.16 -15.82
N ILE A 34 -4.73 -23.76 -16.56
CA ILE A 34 -3.63 -24.67 -16.94
C ILE A 34 -2.87 -25.16 -15.70
N GLU A 35 -2.51 -24.27 -14.78
CA GLU A 35 -1.82 -24.69 -13.55
C GLU A 35 -2.73 -25.48 -12.61
N LEU A 36 -4.03 -25.18 -12.56
CA LEU A 36 -4.99 -25.96 -11.80
C LEU A 36 -5.01 -27.43 -12.26
N ASN A 37 -4.92 -27.69 -13.56
CA ASN A 37 -4.83 -29.05 -14.09
C ASN A 37 -3.52 -29.75 -13.68
N LYS A 38 -2.39 -29.03 -13.67
CA LYS A 38 -1.13 -29.58 -13.15
C LYS A 38 -1.20 -29.86 -11.65
N LEU A 39 -1.93 -29.03 -10.89
CA LEU A 39 -2.16 -29.25 -9.45
C LEU A 39 -3.04 -30.48 -9.22
N ARG A 40 -4.06 -30.72 -10.05
CA ARG A 40 -4.87 -31.96 -10.01
C ARG A 40 -4.00 -33.20 -10.15
N GLU A 41 -3.05 -33.20 -11.09
CA GLU A 41 -2.13 -34.33 -11.30
C GLU A 41 -1.16 -34.52 -10.13
N ARG A 42 -0.63 -33.42 -9.57
CA ARG A 42 0.37 -33.45 -8.48
C ARG A 42 -0.23 -33.74 -7.11
N LYS A 43 -1.49 -33.37 -6.89
CA LYS A 43 -2.20 -33.46 -5.60
C LYS A 43 -3.62 -34.02 -5.79
N PRO A 44 -3.76 -35.26 -6.28
CA PRO A 44 -5.06 -35.85 -6.57
C PRO A 44 -5.95 -36.02 -5.33
N GLU A 45 -5.36 -36.09 -4.14
CA GLU A 45 -6.08 -36.21 -2.86
C GLU A 45 -6.94 -34.99 -2.50
N ARG A 46 -6.80 -33.88 -3.25
CA ARG A 46 -7.58 -32.65 -3.09
C ARG A 46 -8.51 -32.38 -4.27
N ALA A 47 -8.92 -33.41 -5.03
CA ALA A 47 -9.75 -33.30 -6.22
C ALA A 47 -10.95 -32.35 -6.05
N ASP A 48 -11.72 -32.51 -4.97
CA ASP A 48 -12.89 -31.66 -4.68
C ASP A 48 -12.53 -30.16 -4.62
N LEU A 49 -11.38 -29.81 -4.05
CA LEU A 49 -10.91 -28.42 -3.97
C LEU A 49 -10.54 -27.88 -5.35
N TRP A 50 -9.94 -28.71 -6.20
CA TRP A 50 -9.58 -28.32 -7.56
C TRP A 50 -10.80 -28.14 -8.45
N ASP A 51 -11.81 -28.99 -8.30
CA ASP A 51 -13.09 -28.86 -9.01
C ASP A 51 -13.84 -27.61 -8.61
N ARG A 52 -13.81 -27.27 -7.32
CA ARG A 52 -14.34 -25.98 -6.84
C ARG A 52 -13.60 -24.78 -7.45
N TRP A 53 -12.28 -24.83 -7.52
CA TRP A 53 -11.50 -23.77 -8.16
C TRP A 53 -11.80 -23.65 -9.66
N SER A 54 -11.96 -24.78 -10.36
CA SER A 54 -12.34 -24.79 -11.78
C SER A 54 -13.69 -24.11 -11.99
N ALA A 55 -14.70 -24.50 -11.20
CA ALA A 55 -16.04 -23.92 -11.27
C ALA A 55 -16.05 -22.42 -10.92
N LEU A 56 -15.15 -21.96 -10.03
CA LEU A 56 -14.99 -20.53 -9.73
C LEU A 56 -14.36 -19.75 -10.88
N LEU A 57 -13.32 -20.29 -11.50
CA LEU A 57 -12.64 -19.67 -12.64
C LEU A 57 -13.53 -19.60 -13.89
N ASP A 58 -14.45 -20.55 -14.05
CA ASP A 58 -15.46 -20.55 -15.11
C ASP A 58 -16.66 -19.61 -14.83
N SER A 59 -16.75 -19.05 -13.61
CA SER A 59 -17.85 -18.17 -13.23
C SER A 59 -17.58 -16.70 -13.59
N PRO A 60 -18.63 -15.85 -13.72
CA PRO A 60 -18.43 -14.41 -13.93
C PRO A 60 -17.49 -13.80 -12.88
N PHE A 61 -16.62 -12.89 -13.31
CA PHE A 61 -15.56 -12.32 -12.47
C PHE A 61 -16.08 -11.74 -11.14
N GLU A 62 -17.22 -11.07 -11.15
CA GLU A 62 -17.88 -10.49 -9.98
C GLU A 62 -18.29 -11.56 -8.96
N LYS A 63 -18.73 -12.72 -9.43
CA LYS A 63 -19.09 -13.86 -8.59
C LYS A 63 -17.86 -14.52 -8.01
N MET A 64 -16.87 -14.80 -8.85
CA MET A 64 -15.59 -15.39 -8.46
C MET A 64 -14.91 -14.53 -7.38
N SER A 65 -14.76 -13.22 -7.64
CA SER A 65 -14.10 -12.28 -6.74
C SER A 65 -14.81 -12.19 -5.39
N LYS A 66 -16.15 -12.10 -5.39
CA LYS A 66 -16.93 -12.07 -4.13
C LYS A 66 -16.71 -13.32 -3.27
N ILE A 67 -16.63 -14.50 -3.88
CA ILE A 67 -16.43 -15.75 -3.15
C ILE A 67 -15.00 -15.85 -2.63
N ILE A 68 -14.00 -15.58 -3.48
CA ILE A 68 -12.58 -15.64 -3.10
C ILE A 68 -12.24 -14.62 -2.01
N LEU A 69 -12.90 -13.46 -1.99
CA LEU A 69 -12.65 -12.39 -1.00
C LEU A 69 -13.59 -12.47 0.22
N ALA A 70 -14.47 -13.47 0.30
CA ALA A 70 -15.35 -13.61 1.45
C ALA A 70 -14.54 -13.88 2.73
N ASP A 71 -14.81 -13.10 3.77
CA ASP A 71 -14.27 -13.32 5.11
C ASP A 71 -15.03 -14.45 5.81
N THR A 72 -14.82 -15.67 5.33
CA THR A 72 -15.43 -16.90 5.82
C THR A 72 -14.39 -18.03 5.86
N PRO A 73 -14.59 -19.09 6.67
CA PRO A 73 -13.69 -20.24 6.69
C PRO A 73 -13.48 -20.85 5.31
N ASP A 74 -14.53 -20.87 4.49
CA ASP A 74 -14.49 -21.39 3.14
C ASP A 74 -13.66 -20.50 2.20
N GLY A 75 -13.83 -19.18 2.28
CA GLY A 75 -12.98 -18.21 1.57
C GLY A 75 -11.51 -18.35 1.96
N GLY A 76 -11.22 -18.53 3.26
CA GLY A 76 -9.86 -18.77 3.75
C GLY A 76 -9.25 -20.06 3.20
N LEU A 77 -10.03 -21.15 3.17
CA LEU A 77 -9.60 -22.42 2.58
C LEU A 77 -9.25 -22.29 1.09
N LEU A 78 -10.08 -21.57 0.32
CA LEU A 78 -9.81 -21.29 -1.08
C LEU A 78 -8.50 -20.52 -1.23
N ARG A 79 -8.35 -19.38 -0.53
CA ARG A 79 -7.16 -18.53 -0.61
C ARG A 79 -5.87 -19.26 -0.22
N ALA A 80 -5.92 -20.11 0.81
CA ALA A 80 -4.78 -20.91 1.25
C ALA A 80 -4.30 -21.94 0.21
N ASN A 81 -5.16 -22.30 -0.76
CA ASN A 81 -4.89 -23.32 -1.78
C ASN A 81 -5.08 -22.77 -3.19
N SER A 82 -4.82 -21.48 -3.35
CA SER A 82 -5.06 -20.79 -4.60
C SER A 82 -4.11 -21.21 -5.72
N PRO A 83 -4.64 -21.53 -6.91
CA PRO A 83 -3.82 -21.83 -8.09
C PRO A 83 -3.13 -20.59 -8.66
N PHE A 84 -3.57 -19.37 -8.30
CA PHE A 84 -3.01 -18.13 -8.86
C PHE A 84 -1.50 -18.01 -8.60
N MET A 85 -1.03 -18.36 -7.41
CA MET A 85 0.40 -18.23 -7.07
C MET A 85 1.33 -19.02 -8.00
N ASP A 86 0.89 -20.21 -8.41
CA ASP A 86 1.65 -21.09 -9.29
C ASP A 86 1.47 -20.71 -10.76
N ALA A 87 0.30 -20.15 -11.12
CA ALA A 87 -0.03 -19.64 -12.46
C ALA A 87 0.75 -18.40 -12.87
N LEU A 88 1.19 -17.62 -11.89
CA LEU A 88 1.94 -16.40 -12.13
C LEU A 88 3.42 -16.71 -12.35
N SER A 89 3.98 -16.16 -13.42
CA SER A 89 5.42 -16.06 -13.61
C SER A 89 6.08 -15.28 -12.47
N LYS A 90 7.40 -15.41 -12.34
CA LYS A 90 8.17 -14.62 -11.36
C LYS A 90 7.95 -13.11 -11.53
N THR A 91 7.85 -12.64 -12.77
CA THR A 91 7.61 -11.22 -13.09
C THR A 91 6.23 -10.78 -12.62
N GLU A 92 5.18 -11.54 -12.91
CA GLU A 92 3.81 -11.20 -12.47
C GLU A 92 3.67 -11.26 -10.96
N ARG A 93 4.29 -12.24 -10.29
CA ARG A 93 4.36 -12.29 -8.82
C ARG A 93 5.03 -11.04 -8.26
N ASN A 94 6.13 -10.59 -8.85
CA ASN A 94 6.80 -9.36 -8.42
C ASN A 94 5.90 -8.14 -8.60
N LEU A 95 5.17 -8.03 -9.72
CA LEU A 95 4.21 -6.94 -9.94
C LEU A 95 3.09 -6.96 -8.90
N ILE A 96 2.56 -8.13 -8.55
CA ILE A 96 1.56 -8.26 -7.47
C ILE A 96 2.13 -7.83 -6.13
N TRP A 97 3.35 -8.26 -5.79
CA TRP A 97 3.97 -7.85 -4.53
C TRP A 97 4.28 -6.35 -4.49
N GLN A 98 4.68 -5.75 -5.61
CA GLN A 98 4.81 -4.30 -5.74
C GLN A 98 3.47 -3.60 -5.55
N HIS A 99 2.39 -4.12 -6.15
CA HIS A 99 1.03 -3.61 -5.99
C HIS A 99 0.57 -3.67 -4.53
N ILE A 100 0.79 -4.81 -3.86
CA ILE A 100 0.50 -5.00 -2.43
C ILE A 100 1.31 -4.02 -1.59
N GLY A 101 2.62 -3.91 -1.84
CA GLY A 101 3.51 -3.00 -1.14
C GLY A 101 3.08 -1.54 -1.32
N PHE A 102 2.65 -1.17 -2.53
CA PHE A 102 2.13 0.16 -2.81
C PHE A 102 0.83 0.43 -2.06
N LEU A 103 -0.16 -0.47 -2.10
CA LEU A 103 -1.42 -0.28 -1.36
C LEU A 103 -1.19 -0.20 0.16
N GLN A 104 -0.25 -0.99 0.69
CA GLN A 104 0.18 -0.87 2.09
C GLN A 104 0.82 0.48 2.38
N PHE A 105 1.67 0.96 1.47
CA PHE A 105 2.26 2.29 1.58
C PHE A 105 1.21 3.41 1.52
N VAL A 106 0.24 3.32 0.61
CA VAL A 106 -0.87 4.26 0.49
C VAL A 106 -1.67 4.35 1.79
N ARG A 107 -1.83 3.25 2.54
CA ARG A 107 -2.48 3.32 3.86
C ARG A 107 -1.72 4.22 4.83
N TYR A 108 -0.39 4.12 4.91
CA TYR A 108 0.41 5.04 5.72
C TYR A 108 0.28 6.49 5.24
N TYR A 109 0.18 6.71 3.93
CA TYR A 109 -0.09 8.03 3.37
C TYR A 109 -1.47 8.56 3.79
N LEU A 110 -2.53 7.76 3.71
CA LEU A 110 -3.88 8.16 4.11
C LEU A 110 -3.96 8.44 5.61
N ASP A 111 -3.32 7.61 6.45
CA ASP A 111 -3.22 7.86 7.89
C ASP A 111 -2.51 9.19 8.17
N ALA A 112 -1.47 9.52 7.39
CA ALA A 112 -0.75 10.78 7.51
C ALA A 112 -1.58 11.99 7.05
N VAL A 113 -2.31 11.86 5.94
CA VAL A 113 -3.28 12.85 5.45
C VAL A 113 -4.33 13.15 6.51
N ASP A 114 -4.92 12.12 7.11
CA ASP A 114 -5.94 12.26 8.16
C ASP A 114 -5.35 12.91 9.41
N ASP A 115 -4.14 12.51 9.83
CA ASP A 115 -3.46 13.11 10.98
C ASP A 115 -3.16 14.60 10.78
N LEU A 116 -2.67 14.98 9.60
CA LEU A 116 -2.33 16.36 9.23
C LEU A 116 -3.55 17.19 8.78
N ALA A 117 -4.71 16.51 8.63
CA ALA A 117 -5.94 17.05 8.07
C ALA A 117 -5.74 17.69 6.70
N LEU A 118 -5.00 17.05 5.78
CA LEU A 118 -4.74 17.60 4.45
C LEU A 118 -5.98 17.52 3.56
N GLU A 119 -6.40 18.64 2.99
CA GLU A 119 -7.50 18.69 2.03
C GLU A 119 -7.08 18.11 0.68
N LEU A 120 -8.06 17.62 -0.10
CA LEU A 120 -7.77 17.03 -1.42
C LEU A 120 -6.98 17.94 -2.37
N PRO A 121 -7.24 19.27 -2.45
CA PRO A 121 -6.44 20.15 -3.29
C PRO A 121 -4.99 20.27 -2.81
N GLU A 122 -4.76 20.24 -1.49
CA GLU A 122 -3.42 20.30 -0.88
C GLU A 122 -2.64 19.03 -1.20
N GLN A 123 -3.29 17.87 -1.07
CA GLN A 123 -2.73 16.57 -1.46
C GLN A 123 -2.34 16.54 -2.93
N ALA A 124 -3.23 17.01 -3.82
CA ALA A 124 -2.97 17.05 -5.26
C ALA A 124 -1.76 17.94 -5.60
N ALA A 125 -1.66 19.11 -4.97
CA ALA A 125 -0.54 20.02 -5.17
C ALA A 125 0.81 19.44 -4.71
N ILE A 126 0.83 18.76 -3.55
CA ILE A 126 2.07 18.16 -3.01
C ILE A 126 2.50 16.93 -3.80
N THR A 127 1.55 16.08 -4.19
CA THR A 127 1.84 14.75 -4.74
C THR A 127 1.87 14.72 -6.27
N GLY A 128 1.30 15.73 -6.94
CA GLY A 128 1.18 15.76 -8.40
C GLY A 128 0.19 14.74 -8.98
N PHE A 129 -0.65 14.13 -8.14
CA PHE A 129 -1.83 13.38 -8.56
C PHE A 129 -3.02 14.34 -8.78
N SER A 130 -3.93 13.98 -9.68
CA SER A 130 -5.23 14.63 -9.76
C SER A 130 -6.10 14.23 -8.57
N MET A 131 -7.13 15.03 -8.26
CA MET A 131 -8.09 14.70 -7.21
C MET A 131 -8.82 13.37 -7.49
N ASP A 132 -9.11 13.08 -8.76
CA ASP A 132 -9.75 11.82 -9.17
C ASP A 132 -8.83 10.62 -8.95
N GLU A 133 -7.53 10.76 -9.27
CA GLU A 133 -6.52 9.74 -9.00
C GLU A 133 -6.40 9.47 -7.49
N LEU A 134 -6.40 10.52 -6.66
CA LEU A 134 -6.35 10.41 -5.20
C LEU A 134 -7.59 9.70 -4.62
N ALA A 135 -8.78 9.97 -5.15
CA ALA A 135 -10.03 9.38 -4.66
C ALA A 135 -10.07 7.85 -4.79
N VAL A 136 -9.40 7.30 -5.82
CA VAL A 136 -9.33 5.85 -6.07
C VAL A 136 -8.06 5.18 -5.55
N LEU A 137 -7.06 5.96 -5.11
CA LEU A 137 -5.74 5.47 -4.68
C LEU A 137 -5.81 4.44 -3.55
N LYS A 138 -6.84 4.53 -2.69
CA LYS A 138 -7.13 3.56 -1.61
C LYS A 138 -7.44 2.14 -2.09
N THR A 139 -7.81 1.99 -3.36
CA THR A 139 -8.31 0.73 -3.95
C THR A 139 -7.64 0.37 -5.26
N GLN A 140 -6.91 1.29 -5.87
CA GLN A 140 -6.31 1.11 -7.19
C GLN A 140 -4.88 1.65 -7.19
N VAL A 141 -3.97 0.84 -7.71
CA VAL A 141 -2.60 1.28 -7.99
C VAL A 141 -2.58 1.88 -9.38
N PRO A 142 -2.09 3.12 -9.55
CA PRO A 142 -1.91 3.70 -10.88
C PRO A 142 -1.06 2.79 -11.76
N ALA A 143 -1.44 2.63 -13.03
CA ALA A 143 -0.72 1.78 -13.98
C ALA A 143 0.74 2.22 -14.17
N ASP A 144 0.98 3.53 -14.04
CA ASP A 144 2.31 4.12 -14.01
C ASP A 144 2.41 5.13 -12.86
N ILE A 145 3.41 4.93 -11.99
CA ILE A 145 3.71 5.83 -10.89
C ILE A 145 5.07 6.43 -11.18
N ARG A 146 5.07 7.66 -11.69
CA ARG A 146 6.29 8.43 -11.89
C ARG A 146 7.02 8.61 -10.54
N PRO A 147 8.37 8.55 -10.51
CA PRO A 147 9.15 8.68 -9.27
C PRO A 147 8.78 9.91 -8.44
N GLU A 148 8.51 11.04 -9.09
CA GLU A 148 8.19 12.31 -8.44
C GLU A 148 6.86 12.23 -7.67
N ARG A 149 5.88 11.50 -8.22
CA ARG A 149 4.58 11.28 -7.57
C ARG A 149 4.73 10.40 -6.34
N LEU A 150 5.54 9.34 -6.44
CA LEU A 150 5.84 8.48 -5.31
C LEU A 150 6.59 9.25 -4.21
N ASP A 151 7.53 10.12 -4.58
CA ASP A 151 8.28 10.93 -3.63
C ASP A 151 7.38 11.98 -2.95
N GLY A 152 6.41 12.58 -3.66
CA GLY A 152 5.40 13.43 -3.04
C GLY A 152 4.58 12.70 -1.97
N LEU A 153 4.14 11.45 -2.22
CA LEU A 153 3.47 10.64 -1.20
C LEU A 153 4.38 10.37 0.01
N LYS A 154 5.67 10.07 -0.24
CA LYS A 154 6.65 9.83 0.84
C LYS A 154 6.90 11.08 1.68
N GLN A 155 6.92 12.26 1.06
CA GLN A 155 7.13 13.53 1.76
C GLN A 155 6.01 13.81 2.77
N VAL A 156 4.76 13.53 2.43
CA VAL A 156 3.63 13.64 3.37
C VAL A 156 3.78 12.68 4.55
N VAL A 157 4.13 11.41 4.29
CA VAL A 157 4.37 10.42 5.35
C VAL A 157 5.57 10.82 6.23
N ALA A 158 6.64 11.31 5.63
CA ALA A 158 7.83 11.76 6.35
C ALA A 158 7.50 12.94 7.27
N LEU A 159 6.76 13.93 6.76
CA LEU A 159 6.32 15.09 7.54
C LEU A 159 5.56 14.66 8.80
N GLN A 160 4.56 13.79 8.61
CA GLN A 160 3.75 13.29 9.72
C GLN A 160 4.61 12.57 10.76
N LYS A 161 5.51 11.67 10.33
CA LYS A 161 6.38 10.92 11.24
C LYS A 161 7.33 11.81 12.01
N MET A 162 7.89 12.82 11.37
CA MET A 162 8.81 13.76 12.01
C MET A 162 8.10 14.60 13.07
N LEU A 163 6.94 15.17 12.73
CA LEU A 163 6.15 15.94 13.68
C LEU A 163 5.62 15.08 14.84
N PHE A 164 5.27 13.82 14.56
CA PHE A 164 4.91 12.85 15.60
C PHE A 164 6.09 12.53 16.52
N GLY A 165 7.29 12.32 15.96
CA GLY A 165 8.52 12.05 16.72
C GLY A 165 8.96 13.20 17.62
N LEU A 166 8.56 14.44 17.31
CA LEU A 166 8.76 15.62 18.15
C LEU A 166 7.76 15.70 19.33
N ASN A 167 6.91 14.68 19.55
CA ASN A 167 5.84 14.65 20.56
C ASN A 167 4.89 15.86 20.51
N VAL A 168 4.75 16.47 19.34
CA VAL A 168 3.84 17.59 19.12
C VAL A 168 2.43 17.04 19.05
N ASP A 169 1.47 17.52 19.85
CA ASP A 169 0.08 17.08 19.78
C ASP A 169 -0.54 17.33 18.39
N GLN A 170 -1.50 16.50 17.96
CA GLN A 170 -2.14 16.56 16.65
C GLN A 170 -2.67 17.97 16.32
N LYS A 171 -3.32 18.63 17.28
CA LYS A 171 -3.83 19.99 17.08
C LYS A 171 -2.70 20.98 16.79
N ILE A 172 -1.57 20.83 17.49
CA ILE A 172 -0.41 21.69 17.32
C ILE A 172 0.25 21.41 15.96
N ARG A 173 0.40 20.14 15.56
CA ARG A 173 0.93 19.75 14.23
C ARG A 173 0.12 20.40 13.10
N ARG A 174 -1.20 20.27 13.16
CA ARG A 174 -2.13 20.85 12.17
C ARG A 174 -2.08 22.37 12.14
N ASN A 175 -1.95 22.99 13.32
CA ASN A 175 -1.85 24.44 13.44
C ASN A 175 -0.54 24.96 12.85
N TRP A 176 0.59 24.36 13.24
CA TRP A 176 1.93 24.73 12.74
C TRP A 176 1.99 24.65 11.22
N LEU A 177 1.43 23.59 10.63
CA LEU A 177 1.41 23.39 9.19
C LEU A 177 0.74 24.55 8.41
N ARG A 178 -0.22 25.23 9.05
CA ARG A 178 -1.09 26.27 8.43
C ARG A 178 -0.73 27.70 8.81
N HIS A 179 0.23 27.90 9.71
CA HIS A 179 0.63 29.21 10.16
C HIS A 179 2.05 29.52 9.70
N GLU A 180 2.38 30.81 9.67
CA GLU A 180 3.71 31.27 9.33
C GLU A 180 4.72 30.73 10.36
N SER A 181 5.77 30.09 9.85
CA SER A 181 6.85 29.53 10.66
C SER A 181 8.05 30.44 10.54
N GLU A 182 8.49 31.01 11.67
CA GLU A 182 9.67 31.89 11.72
C GLU A 182 10.92 31.20 11.19
N THR A 183 11.07 29.90 11.44
CA THR A 183 12.22 29.10 10.97
C THR A 183 12.22 28.80 9.47
N LEU A 184 11.06 28.88 8.82
CA LEU A 184 10.90 28.56 7.39
C LEU A 184 10.62 29.79 6.54
N GLU A 185 10.47 30.96 7.18
CA GLU A 185 10.06 32.23 6.55
C GLU A 185 8.83 32.05 5.64
N GLY A 186 7.83 31.31 6.12
CA GLY A 186 6.62 31.03 5.38
C GLY A 186 5.72 30.00 6.02
N VAL A 187 4.56 29.76 5.40
CA VAL A 187 3.61 28.73 5.85
C VAL A 187 4.08 27.35 5.36
N PRO A 188 4.37 26.38 6.25
CA PRO A 188 4.96 25.10 5.85
C PRO A 188 4.15 24.37 4.77
N LEU A 189 2.82 24.33 4.90
CA LEU A 189 1.95 23.72 3.90
C LEU A 189 2.08 24.38 2.53
N ARG A 190 2.11 25.71 2.50
CA ARG A 190 2.23 26.46 1.25
C ARG A 190 3.57 26.18 0.59
N LEU A 191 4.65 26.13 1.36
CA LEU A 191 5.97 25.75 0.87
C LEU A 191 5.97 24.34 0.27
N MET A 192 5.31 23.37 0.91
CA MET A 192 5.19 22.02 0.35
C MET A 192 4.41 22.01 -0.98
N MET A 193 3.28 22.73 -1.05
CA MET A 193 2.48 22.86 -2.27
C MET A 193 3.23 23.55 -3.41
N ASP A 194 4.12 24.49 -3.08
CA ASP A 194 4.98 25.18 -4.05
C ASP A 194 6.27 24.38 -4.39
N GLY A 195 6.31 23.08 -4.08
CA GLY A 195 7.40 22.17 -4.43
C GLY A 195 8.62 22.22 -3.52
N LYS A 196 8.55 22.95 -2.39
CA LYS A 196 9.64 23.09 -1.41
C LYS A 196 9.51 22.10 -0.23
N ALA A 197 8.90 20.94 -0.46
CA ALA A 197 8.68 19.95 0.59
C ALA A 197 9.97 19.43 1.23
N VAL A 198 11.03 19.24 0.44
CA VAL A 198 12.35 18.82 0.95
C VAL A 198 12.90 19.83 1.96
N TYR A 199 12.82 21.13 1.64
CA TYR A 199 13.27 22.20 2.53
C TYR A 199 12.53 22.20 3.88
N VAL A 200 11.20 21.99 3.86
CA VAL A 200 10.39 21.88 5.09
C VAL A 200 10.85 20.68 5.94
N LEU A 201 11.09 19.53 5.32
CA LEU A 201 11.54 18.32 6.02
C LEU A 201 12.97 18.46 6.58
N GLU A 202 13.88 19.08 5.84
CA GLU A 202 15.24 19.33 6.31
C GLU A 202 15.26 20.23 7.55
N SER A 203 14.45 21.30 7.56
CA SER A 203 14.30 22.20 8.71
C SER A 203 13.79 21.46 9.96
N LEU A 204 12.80 20.58 9.80
CA LEU A 204 12.32 19.73 10.90
C LEU A 204 13.38 18.74 11.40
N THR A 205 14.26 18.26 10.52
CA THR A 205 15.35 17.34 10.90
C THR A 205 16.35 18.08 11.79
N GLY A 206 16.69 19.33 11.44
CA GLY A 206 17.51 20.20 12.29
C GLY A 206 16.88 20.45 13.66
N ALA A 207 15.57 20.73 13.71
CA ALA A 207 14.85 20.92 14.97
C ALA A 207 14.79 19.63 15.83
N ALA A 208 14.65 18.47 15.20
CA ALA A 208 14.69 17.18 15.88
C ALA A 208 16.07 16.86 16.47
N GLN A 209 17.16 17.19 15.77
CA GLN A 209 18.52 17.01 16.28
C GLN A 209 18.82 17.91 17.49
N LEU A 210 18.22 19.09 17.56
CA LEU A 210 18.38 20.02 18.69
C LEU A 210 17.55 19.63 19.93
N THR A 211 16.59 18.70 19.78
CA THR A 211 15.74 18.22 20.88
C THR A 211 16.19 16.88 21.46
N VAL A 212 17.13 16.18 20.81
CA VAL A 212 17.81 15.00 21.37
C VAL A 212 18.74 15.45 22.49
N ARG A 213 18.43 15.07 23.74
CA ARG A 213 19.32 15.37 24.86
C ARG A 213 20.51 14.39 24.82
N PRO A 214 21.68 14.75 25.38
CA PRO A 214 22.82 13.82 25.50
C PRO A 214 22.49 12.50 26.22
N GLU A 215 21.40 12.48 26.99
CA GLU A 215 20.86 11.33 27.72
C GLU A 215 20.10 10.34 26.82
N ASP A 216 19.61 10.79 25.66
CA ASP A 216 18.87 9.99 24.67
C ASP A 216 19.82 9.32 23.64
N MET A 217 21.10 9.72 23.65
CA MET A 217 22.14 9.12 22.81
C MET A 217 22.61 7.79 23.43
N PRO A 218 22.80 6.72 22.65
CA PRO A 218 23.32 5.46 23.16
C PRO A 218 24.66 5.71 23.87
N ARG A 219 24.71 5.45 25.18
CA ARG A 219 25.98 5.46 25.91
C ARG A 219 26.81 4.30 25.40
N MET A 220 27.78 4.59 24.55
CA MET A 220 28.86 3.65 24.26
C MET A 220 29.56 3.39 25.59
N GLY A 221 29.38 2.18 26.12
CA GLY A 221 30.00 1.76 27.37
C GLY A 221 31.50 1.98 27.32
N THR A 222 32.04 2.50 28.43
CA THR A 222 33.47 2.67 28.71
C THR A 222 34.27 1.39 28.49
#